data_AF-A0A6J5GBM4-F1
#
_entry.id   AF-A0A6J5GBM4-F1
#
_cell.length_a   1.000
_cell.length_b   1.000
_cell.length_c   1.000
_cell.angle_alpha   90.00
_cell.angle_beta   90.00
_cell.angle_gamma   90.00
#
_symmetry.space_group_name_H-M   'P 1'
#
loop_
_entity.id
_entity.type
_entity.pdbx_description
1 polymer ?
#
loop_
_entity_poly.entity_id
_entity_poly.type
_entity_poly.pdbx_seq_one_letter_code
_entity_poly.pdbx_strand_id
1 'polypeptide(L)'
;MSDKKDRLAIIQFIEMHSLIVECFAMAATRAIGPRAAPFTIALAHWPFVALPQEPLMNTSQAYSRPARLLQIASWIIAIVFALFLDMLGSLVMRDLMFAPHGGPPRVEQFVDRAAVAPLEAQTRDLERQRSALDDKAQTLRLAYDRANTDYRDAQESLRNWIATRTATGDNRNDIELLARTRKLDLLQASVIDWQRRRDTLADQQRALEARGEQLNTQLAQAQAGADARYAAAQRRYELTVFGWRLALTLPILLVAVWLFVKRRKSRYWPFIYGFGLFALCAFFVELVPYLPDFGGYVRVLVGIALTVFAGLYMLRAFQRYVERKRAEMQQSQSERARTVVYEKAIGAYQKKLCPSCDKPWHLGGDQVSFCIHCGLRLFEVCSCGARNFAFFPFCNQCGTHVTHADDHDAGAGQADSAANSAHQ
;
A
#
# COMPACT_ATOMS: atom_id res chain seq x y z
N MET A 1 19.34 8.17 3.54
CA MET A 1 17.86 8.17 3.51
C MET A 1 17.26 7.44 2.29
N SER A 2 17.98 7.29 1.16
CA SER A 2 17.51 6.52 -0.02
C SER A 2 17.37 5.01 0.26
N ASP A 3 18.37 4.39 0.90
CA ASP A 3 18.40 2.93 1.13
C ASP A 3 17.20 2.40 1.94
N LYS A 4 16.66 3.20 2.87
CA LYS A 4 15.49 2.80 3.67
C LYS A 4 14.19 2.89 2.85
N LYS A 5 14.10 3.85 1.93
CA LYS A 5 12.94 4.06 1.04
C LYS A 5 12.91 2.97 -0.05
N ASP A 6 14.08 2.60 -0.55
CA ASP A 6 14.25 1.51 -1.53
C ASP A 6 13.96 0.14 -0.91
N ARG A 7 14.41 -0.10 0.33
CA ARG A 7 14.05 -1.32 1.10
C ARG A 7 12.57 -1.40 1.42
N LEU A 8 11.92 -0.28 1.78
CA LEU A 8 10.48 -0.23 1.98
C LEU A 8 9.72 -0.48 0.68
N ALA A 9 10.18 0.04 -0.46
CA ALA A 9 9.59 -0.24 -1.77
C ALA A 9 9.71 -1.73 -2.15
N ILE A 10 10.86 -2.37 -1.87
CA ILE A 10 11.07 -3.81 -2.11
C ILE A 10 10.21 -4.67 -1.18
N ILE A 11 10.11 -4.33 0.10
CA ILE A 11 9.26 -5.06 1.06
C ILE A 11 7.79 -4.90 0.66
N GLN A 12 7.36 -3.68 0.32
CA GLN A 12 6.00 -3.39 -0.12
C GLN A 12 5.68 -3.99 -1.50
N PHE A 13 6.70 -4.17 -2.35
CA PHE A 13 6.62 -4.92 -3.61
C PHE A 13 6.41 -6.41 -3.36
N ILE A 14 7.16 -7.03 -2.43
CA ILE A 14 7.00 -8.44 -2.05
C ILE A 14 5.64 -8.67 -1.38
N GLU A 15 5.22 -7.79 -0.47
CA GLU A 15 3.97 -7.90 0.28
C GLU A 15 2.75 -7.67 -0.62
N MET A 16 2.83 -6.72 -1.56
CA MET A 16 1.77 -6.51 -2.56
C MET A 16 1.76 -7.60 -3.63
N HIS A 17 2.90 -8.13 -4.08
CA HIS A 17 2.92 -9.31 -4.95
C HIS A 17 2.36 -10.53 -4.23
N SER A 18 2.64 -10.71 -2.93
CA SER A 18 2.01 -11.74 -2.12
C SER A 18 0.49 -11.56 -2.08
N LEU A 19 -0.01 -10.34 -1.86
CA LEU A 19 -1.45 -10.04 -1.86
C LEU A 19 -2.11 -10.19 -3.23
N ILE A 20 -1.44 -9.82 -4.33
CA ILE A 20 -1.96 -10.01 -5.70
C ILE A 20 -1.95 -11.48 -6.07
N VAL A 21 -0.89 -12.22 -5.74
CA VAL A 21 -0.78 -13.67 -5.92
C VAL A 21 -1.80 -14.39 -5.03
N GLU A 22 -2.05 -13.95 -3.80
CA GLU A 22 -3.06 -14.51 -2.90
C GLU A 22 -4.49 -14.16 -3.33
N CYS A 23 -4.77 -12.94 -3.79
CA CYS A 23 -6.08 -12.57 -4.33
C CYS A 23 -6.39 -13.32 -5.62
N PHE A 24 -5.40 -13.52 -6.50
CA PHE A 24 -5.58 -14.32 -7.72
C PHE A 24 -5.58 -15.84 -7.44
N ALA A 25 -4.79 -16.31 -6.48
CA ALA A 25 -4.86 -17.70 -6.01
C ALA A 25 -6.21 -17.97 -5.31
N MET A 26 -6.79 -16.99 -4.60
CA MET A 26 -8.15 -17.04 -4.07
C MET A 26 -9.21 -17.04 -5.17
N ALA A 27 -9.02 -16.27 -6.24
CA ALA A 27 -9.90 -16.32 -7.41
C ALA A 27 -9.79 -17.68 -8.15
N ALA A 28 -8.59 -18.26 -8.21
CA ALA A 28 -8.34 -19.58 -8.79
C ALA A 28 -8.88 -20.73 -7.90
N THR A 29 -8.82 -20.61 -6.57
CA THR A 29 -9.38 -21.60 -5.63
C THR A 29 -10.89 -21.50 -5.50
N ARG A 30 -11.51 -20.31 -5.60
CA ARG A 30 -12.99 -20.16 -5.59
C ARG A 30 -13.69 -20.58 -6.88
N ALA A 31 -12.95 -20.78 -7.98
CA ALA A 31 -13.48 -21.48 -9.15
C ALA A 31 -13.74 -22.99 -8.86
N ILE A 32 -13.38 -23.49 -7.67
CA ILE A 32 -13.39 -24.90 -7.29
C ILE A 32 -14.15 -25.09 -5.94
N GLY A 33 -15.47 -24.96 -5.94
CA GLY A 33 -16.37 -25.60 -4.94
C GLY A 33 -17.07 -24.70 -3.88
N PRO A 34 -18.23 -25.11 -3.32
CA PRO A 34 -19.29 -24.18 -2.87
C PRO A 34 -19.56 -24.11 -1.34
N ARG A 35 -20.39 -23.11 -0.97
CA ARG A 35 -21.18 -22.82 0.27
C ARG A 35 -20.64 -21.71 1.19
N ALA A 36 -21.39 -20.59 1.31
CA ALA A 36 -22.26 -20.29 2.46
C ALA A 36 -22.80 -18.82 2.46
N ALA A 37 -24.12 -18.72 2.73
CA ALA A 37 -24.93 -17.63 3.31
C ALA A 37 -25.13 -16.25 2.62
N PRO A 38 -26.33 -15.63 2.76
CA PRO A 38 -26.76 -14.45 2.00
C PRO A 38 -26.57 -13.14 2.76
N PHE A 39 -26.26 -12.05 2.03
CA PHE A 39 -26.54 -10.69 2.47
C PHE A 39 -27.45 -10.04 1.43
N THR A 40 -28.67 -9.73 1.86
CA THR A 40 -29.65 -8.93 1.13
C THR A 40 -29.27 -7.45 1.24
N ILE A 41 -28.92 -6.83 0.10
CA ILE A 41 -29.14 -5.40 -0.10
C ILE A 41 -29.74 -5.24 -1.50
N ALA A 42 -30.99 -4.81 -1.52
CA ALA A 42 -31.72 -4.40 -2.70
C ALA A 42 -31.25 -3.01 -3.13
N LEU A 43 -30.82 -2.84 -4.38
CA LEU A 43 -30.88 -1.52 -5.05
C LEU A 43 -30.97 -1.69 -6.58
N ALA A 44 -32.17 -1.38 -7.07
CA ALA A 44 -32.46 -0.46 -8.17
C ALA A 44 -31.68 -0.55 -9.51
N HIS A 45 -32.40 -1.06 -10.51
CA HIS A 45 -32.45 -0.65 -11.93
C HIS A 45 -31.29 0.21 -12.49
N TRP A 46 -30.46 -0.42 -13.35
CA TRP A 46 -29.83 0.29 -14.46
C TRP A 46 -29.80 -0.61 -15.70
N PRO A 47 -30.30 -0.15 -16.86
CA PRO A 47 -30.23 -0.92 -18.10
C PRO A 47 -28.82 -0.73 -18.67
N PHE A 48 -28.09 -1.79 -19.02
CA PHE A 48 -27.21 -1.81 -20.20
C PHE A 48 -26.47 -3.16 -20.33
N VAL A 49 -26.52 -3.66 -21.58
CA VAL A 49 -25.74 -4.74 -22.20
C VAL A 49 -25.90 -6.14 -21.63
N ALA A 50 -26.86 -6.88 -22.21
CA ALA A 50 -26.79 -8.32 -22.30
C ALA A 50 -25.58 -8.72 -23.16
N LEU A 51 -24.49 -9.17 -22.53
CA LEU A 51 -23.41 -9.86 -23.21
C LEU A 51 -23.70 -11.37 -23.24
N PRO A 52 -23.58 -12.06 -24.39
CA PRO A 52 -23.87 -13.48 -24.51
C PRO A 52 -22.94 -14.32 -23.62
N GLN A 53 -23.55 -15.27 -22.92
CA GLN A 53 -22.91 -16.30 -22.12
C GLN A 53 -22.02 -17.19 -22.99
N GLU A 54 -20.81 -17.49 -22.53
CA GLU A 54 -20.11 -18.68 -23.00
C GLU A 54 -20.80 -19.94 -22.45
N PRO A 55 -20.86 -21.03 -23.22
CA PRO A 55 -21.24 -22.33 -22.69
C PRO A 55 -20.15 -22.77 -21.71
N LEU A 56 -20.51 -22.89 -20.43
CA LEU A 56 -19.74 -23.65 -19.45
C LEU A 56 -19.64 -25.07 -19.98
N MET A 57 -18.50 -25.40 -20.57
CA MET A 57 -18.17 -26.73 -21.03
C MET A 57 -18.20 -27.65 -19.80
N ASN A 58 -19.28 -28.43 -19.66
CA ASN A 58 -19.36 -29.54 -18.73
C ASN A 58 -18.39 -30.62 -19.22
N THR A 59 -17.11 -30.47 -18.89
CA THR A 59 -16.12 -31.51 -19.12
C THR A 59 -16.25 -32.55 -18.01
N SER A 60 -16.54 -33.77 -18.44
CA SER A 60 -16.61 -35.02 -17.68
C SER A 60 -15.48 -35.17 -16.65
N GLN A 61 -15.83 -35.56 -15.43
CA GLN A 61 -14.93 -35.65 -14.28
C GLN A 61 -13.87 -36.75 -14.42
N ALA A 62 -14.04 -37.73 -15.33
CA ALA A 62 -13.05 -38.76 -15.60
C ALA A 62 -11.72 -38.23 -16.17
N TYR A 63 -11.71 -37.05 -16.83
CA TYR A 63 -10.49 -36.41 -17.37
C TYR A 63 -9.95 -35.26 -16.50
N SER A 64 -10.50 -35.06 -15.29
CA SER A 64 -10.41 -33.78 -14.57
C SER A 64 -9.15 -33.55 -13.72
N ARG A 65 -8.37 -34.59 -13.38
CA ARG A 65 -7.10 -34.42 -12.64
C ARG A 65 -5.97 -33.89 -13.52
N PRO A 66 -5.67 -34.49 -14.69
CA PRO A 66 -4.63 -33.95 -15.57
C PRO A 66 -5.01 -32.58 -16.16
N ALA A 67 -6.29 -32.34 -16.46
CA ALA A 67 -6.75 -31.04 -16.93
C ALA A 67 -6.59 -29.92 -15.88
N ARG A 68 -6.89 -30.21 -14.60
CA ARG A 68 -6.65 -29.25 -13.50
C ARG A 68 -5.17 -28.98 -13.27
N LEU A 69 -4.32 -30.02 -13.33
CA LEU A 69 -2.87 -29.86 -13.21
C LEU A 69 -2.29 -29.03 -14.37
N LEU A 70 -2.78 -29.24 -15.60
CA LEU A 70 -2.39 -28.43 -16.76
C LEU A 70 -2.81 -26.97 -16.59
N GLN A 71 -4.00 -26.72 -16.03
CA GLN A 71 -4.49 -25.37 -15.76
C GLN A 71 -3.67 -24.67 -14.66
N ILE A 72 -3.27 -25.39 -13.61
CA ILE A 72 -2.38 -24.86 -12.56
C ILE A 72 -0.99 -24.58 -13.14
N ALA A 73 -0.42 -25.52 -13.90
CA ALA A 73 0.89 -25.36 -14.51
C ALA A 73 0.94 -24.16 -15.47
N SER A 74 -0.12 -23.95 -16.26
CA SER A 74 -0.20 -22.78 -17.15
C SER A 74 -0.33 -21.46 -16.39
N TRP A 75 -1.02 -21.42 -15.25
CA TRP A 75 -1.01 -20.26 -14.36
C TRP A 75 0.36 -19.98 -13.75
N ILE A 76 1.09 -21.03 -13.34
CA ILE A 76 2.47 -20.88 -12.84
C ILE A 76 3.36 -20.28 -13.93
N ILE A 77 3.28 -20.80 -15.16
CA ILE A 77 4.03 -20.26 -16.31
C ILE A 77 3.68 -18.80 -16.55
N ALA A 78 2.40 -18.43 -16.49
CA ALA A 78 1.95 -17.05 -16.66
C ALA A 78 2.53 -16.11 -15.58
N ILE A 79 2.57 -16.54 -14.32
CA ILE A 79 3.13 -15.77 -13.21
C ILE A 79 4.64 -15.63 -13.37
N VAL A 80 5.36 -16.71 -13.64
CA VAL A 80 6.81 -16.69 -13.86
C VAL A 80 7.17 -15.78 -15.04
N PHE A 81 6.41 -15.87 -16.14
CA PHE A 81 6.58 -14.99 -17.29
C PHE A 81 6.38 -13.51 -16.91
N ALA A 82 5.34 -13.19 -16.14
CA ALA A 82 5.11 -11.83 -15.66
C ALA A 82 6.25 -11.32 -14.77
N LEU A 83 6.80 -12.17 -13.89
CA LEU A 83 7.94 -11.81 -13.02
C LEU A 83 9.21 -11.51 -13.83
N PHE A 84 9.50 -12.29 -14.87
CA PHE A 84 10.64 -12.00 -15.75
C PHE A 84 10.47 -10.67 -16.51
N LEU A 85 9.26 -10.36 -16.97
CA LEU A 85 8.98 -9.08 -17.62
C LEU A 85 9.10 -7.91 -16.65
N ASP A 86 8.64 -8.07 -15.41
CA ASP A 86 8.75 -7.05 -14.37
C ASP A 86 10.22 -6.79 -13.99
N MET A 87 11.01 -7.86 -13.86
CA MET A 87 12.46 -7.76 -13.65
C MET A 87 13.14 -7.04 -14.82
N LEU A 88 12.77 -7.35 -16.06
CA LEU A 88 13.28 -6.66 -17.25
C LEU A 88 12.89 -5.17 -17.26
N GLY A 89 11.63 -4.86 -16.94
CA GLY A 89 11.12 -3.49 -16.83
C GLY A 89 11.93 -2.67 -15.83
N SER A 90 12.18 -3.24 -14.65
CA SER A 90 12.95 -2.59 -13.59
C SER A 90 14.39 -2.23 -14.00
N LEU A 91 14.99 -3.00 -14.92
CA LEU A 91 16.31 -2.75 -15.46
C LEU A 91 16.30 -1.58 -16.45
N VAL A 92 15.34 -1.60 -17.38
CA VAL A 92 15.14 -0.52 -18.36
C VAL A 92 14.85 0.81 -17.68
N MET A 93 14.07 0.78 -16.59
CA MET A 93 13.74 1.99 -15.83
C MET A 93 14.91 2.58 -15.03
N ARG A 94 15.85 1.74 -14.61
CA ARG A 94 17.08 2.20 -13.94
C ARG A 94 17.94 3.00 -14.91
N ASP A 95 18.04 2.56 -16.15
CA ASP A 95 18.79 3.29 -17.19
C ASP A 95 18.08 4.58 -17.62
N LEU A 96 16.74 4.61 -17.55
CA LEU A 96 15.94 5.81 -17.83
C LEU A 96 16.18 6.96 -16.84
N MET A 97 16.78 6.68 -15.67
CA MET A 97 17.18 7.71 -14.69
C MET A 97 18.25 8.66 -15.25
N PHE A 98 18.98 8.26 -16.29
CA PHE A 98 20.01 9.09 -16.94
C PHE A 98 19.54 9.78 -18.22
N ALA A 99 18.27 9.60 -18.62
CA ALA A 99 17.72 10.19 -19.84
C ALA A 99 17.74 11.73 -19.85
N PRO A 100 17.49 12.45 -18.73
CA PRO A 100 17.71 13.89 -18.66
C PRO A 100 19.21 14.19 -18.67
N HIS A 101 19.68 14.95 -19.66
CA HIS A 101 21.09 15.29 -19.82
C HIS A 101 21.58 16.04 -18.56
N GLY A 102 22.49 15.45 -17.79
CA GLY A 102 23.09 16.05 -16.60
C GLY A 102 22.85 15.31 -15.27
N GLY A 103 22.02 14.26 -15.25
CA GLY A 103 21.72 13.53 -14.01
C GLY A 103 20.88 14.35 -13.01
N PRO A 104 20.76 13.91 -11.75
CA PRO A 104 20.00 14.65 -10.76
C PRO A 104 20.62 16.04 -10.53
N PRO A 105 19.81 17.12 -10.53
CA PRO A 105 20.31 18.46 -10.28
C PRO A 105 21.01 18.49 -8.92
N ARG A 106 22.17 19.12 -8.85
CA ARG A 106 22.94 19.23 -7.60
C ARG A 106 22.82 20.63 -7.04
N VAL A 107 22.67 20.77 -5.73
CA VAL A 107 22.48 22.07 -5.07
C VAL A 107 23.63 23.03 -5.40
N GLU A 108 24.86 22.52 -5.51
CA GLU A 108 26.05 23.32 -5.79
C GLU A 108 26.01 24.01 -7.17
N GLN A 109 25.21 23.51 -8.12
CA GLN A 109 25.05 24.10 -9.44
C GLN A 109 24.15 25.35 -9.43
N PHE A 110 23.33 25.52 -8.39
CA PHE A 110 22.37 26.63 -8.28
C PHE A 110 22.81 27.71 -7.30
N VAL A 111 23.87 27.43 -6.51
CA VAL A 111 24.50 28.42 -5.63
C VAL A 111 25.44 29.30 -6.45
N ASP A 112 25.15 30.60 -6.47
CA ASP A 112 26.07 31.59 -7.05
C ASP A 112 27.27 31.77 -6.12
N ARG A 113 28.32 30.98 -6.37
CA ARG A 113 29.57 31.03 -5.60
C ARG A 113 30.24 32.41 -5.67
N ALA A 114 30.07 33.15 -6.76
CA ALA A 114 30.65 34.48 -6.90
C ALA A 114 29.94 35.50 -5.99
N ALA A 115 28.62 35.36 -5.80
CA ALA A 115 27.84 36.20 -4.89
C ALA A 115 28.03 35.83 -3.40
N VAL A 116 28.19 34.54 -3.09
CA VAL A 116 28.28 34.04 -1.70
C VAL A 116 29.70 34.17 -1.11
N ALA A 117 30.76 33.97 -1.91
CA ALA A 117 32.15 34.07 -1.46
C ALA A 117 32.52 35.39 -0.73
N PRO A 118 32.14 36.59 -1.21
CA PRO A 118 32.42 37.83 -0.50
C PRO A 118 31.63 37.98 0.80
N LEU A 119 30.41 37.45 0.87
CA LEU A 119 29.60 37.45 2.10
C LEU A 119 30.24 36.55 3.18
N GLU A 120 30.67 35.34 2.81
CA GLU A 120 31.39 34.45 3.72
C GLU A 120 32.71 35.06 4.22
N ALA A 121 33.43 35.79 3.36
CA ALA A 121 34.63 36.51 3.76
C ALA A 121 34.33 37.61 4.77
N GLN A 122 33.24 38.36 4.59
CA GLN A 122 32.79 39.38 5.54
C GLN A 122 32.35 38.76 6.88
N THR A 123 31.67 37.61 6.88
CA THR A 123 31.34 36.88 8.11
C THR A 123 32.60 36.47 8.87
N ARG A 124 33.63 35.95 8.18
CA ARG A 124 34.92 35.60 8.81
C ARG A 124 35.67 36.83 9.35
N ASP A 125 35.53 37.98 8.72
CA ASP A 125 36.12 39.22 9.23
C ASP A 125 35.37 39.72 10.47
N LEU A 126 34.04 39.69 10.45
CA LEU A 126 33.20 40.06 11.58
C LEU A 126 33.47 39.18 12.81
N GLU A 127 33.66 37.87 12.61
CA GLU A 127 33.99 36.93 13.69
C GLU A 127 35.37 37.23 14.32
N ARG A 128 36.35 37.62 13.50
CA ARG A 128 37.66 38.07 14.00
C ARG A 128 37.56 39.38 14.78
N GLN A 129 36.70 40.31 14.34
CA GLN A 129 36.46 41.55 15.08
C GLN A 129 35.73 41.27 16.41
N ARG A 130 34.75 40.37 16.41
CA ARG A 130 34.00 39.96 17.60
C ARG A 130 34.92 39.36 18.66
N SER A 131 35.72 38.37 18.29
CA SER A 131 36.70 37.74 19.21
C SER A 131 37.67 38.77 19.79
N ALA A 132 38.21 39.69 18.99
CA ALA A 132 39.08 40.75 19.48
C ALA A 132 38.39 41.76 20.43
N LEU A 133 37.09 42.01 20.27
CA LEU A 133 36.31 42.83 21.21
C LEU A 133 36.00 42.07 22.51
N ASP A 134 35.75 40.77 22.43
CA ASP A 134 35.46 39.94 23.61
C ASP A 134 36.68 39.84 24.54
N ASP A 135 37.89 39.70 24.00
CA ASP A 135 39.14 39.75 24.77
C ASP A 135 39.31 41.10 25.50
N LYS A 136 38.97 42.20 24.82
CA LYS A 136 38.99 43.56 25.41
C LYS A 136 37.92 43.70 26.49
N ALA A 137 36.72 43.14 26.27
CA ALA A 137 35.63 43.17 27.23
C ALA A 137 36.00 42.45 28.52
N GLN A 138 36.65 41.29 28.41
CA GLN A 138 37.14 40.55 29.56
C GLN A 138 38.19 41.36 30.34
N THR A 139 39.13 42.00 29.65
CA THR A 139 40.17 42.83 30.28
C THR A 139 39.56 44.04 31.00
N LEU A 140 38.62 44.75 30.37
CA LEU A 140 37.94 45.90 30.99
C LEU A 140 37.06 45.49 32.16
N ARG A 141 36.43 44.30 32.10
CA ARG A 141 35.65 43.75 33.21
C ARG A 141 36.52 43.53 34.43
N LEU A 142 37.67 42.87 34.26
CA LEU A 142 38.62 42.65 35.37
C LEU A 142 39.15 43.98 35.95
N ALA A 143 39.46 44.96 35.10
CA ALA A 143 39.90 46.29 35.55
C ALA A 143 38.82 47.04 36.34
N TYR A 144 37.58 46.99 35.88
CA TYR A 144 36.43 47.54 36.59
C TYR A 144 36.20 46.82 37.94
N ASP A 145 36.22 45.49 37.96
CA ASP A 145 36.00 44.70 39.17
C ASP A 145 37.07 44.99 40.23
N ARG A 146 38.33 45.20 39.81
CA ARG A 146 39.42 45.64 40.69
C ARG A 146 39.18 47.04 41.25
N ALA A 147 38.90 48.03 40.38
CA ALA A 147 38.66 49.41 40.82
C ALA A 147 37.43 49.51 41.76
N ASN A 148 36.40 48.71 41.49
CA ASN A 148 35.20 48.65 42.32
C ASN A 148 35.47 47.98 43.68
N THR A 149 36.30 46.94 43.71
CA THR A 149 36.76 46.34 44.98
C THR A 149 37.57 47.33 45.80
N ASP A 150 38.56 48.01 45.19
CA ASP A 150 39.38 49.02 45.87
C ASP A 150 38.52 50.16 46.45
N TYR A 151 37.48 50.59 45.71
CA TYR A 151 36.50 51.57 46.18
C TYR A 151 35.69 51.06 47.38
N ARG A 152 35.19 49.81 47.32
CA ARG A 152 34.42 49.20 48.42
C ARG A 152 35.26 49.01 49.68
N ASP A 153 36.50 48.55 49.53
CA ASP A 153 37.44 48.36 50.63
C ASP A 153 37.79 49.71 51.29
N ALA A 154 37.98 50.76 50.49
CA ALA A 154 38.20 52.11 51.02
C ALA A 154 36.95 52.66 51.75
N GLN A 155 35.75 52.37 51.24
CA GLN A 155 34.49 52.75 51.88
C GLN A 155 34.28 52.00 53.21
N GLU A 156 34.59 50.72 53.27
CA GLU A 156 34.51 49.91 54.49
C GLU A 156 35.56 50.34 55.51
N SER A 157 36.80 50.59 55.07
CA SER A 157 37.87 51.14 55.92
C SER A 157 37.47 52.48 56.53
N LEU A 158 36.86 53.38 55.74
CA LEU A 158 36.35 54.65 56.24
C LEU A 158 35.23 54.45 57.27
N ARG A 159 34.29 53.54 57.00
CA ARG A 159 33.19 53.22 57.93
C ARG A 159 33.71 52.66 59.26
N ASN A 160 34.63 51.71 59.21
CA ASN A 160 35.26 51.11 60.39
C ASN A 160 36.02 52.18 61.19
N TRP A 161 36.76 53.05 60.52
CA TRP A 161 37.47 54.16 61.16
C TRP A 161 36.50 55.13 61.86
N ILE A 162 35.39 55.51 61.22
CA ILE A 162 34.35 56.36 61.83
C ILE A 162 33.75 55.65 63.05
N ALA A 163 33.42 54.36 62.94
CA ALA A 163 32.83 53.58 64.02
C ALA A 163 33.76 53.48 65.25
N THR A 164 35.05 53.21 65.04
CA THR A 164 36.04 53.18 66.13
C THR A 164 36.16 54.53 66.81
N ARG A 165 36.21 55.64 66.06
CA ARG A 165 36.33 56.98 66.65
C ARG A 165 35.08 57.43 67.41
N THR A 166 33.89 57.13 66.88
CA THR A 166 32.63 57.39 67.58
C THR A 166 32.57 56.64 68.91
N ALA A 167 33.12 55.42 68.98
CA ALA A 167 33.18 54.64 70.22
C ALA A 167 34.21 55.17 71.24
N THR A 168 35.31 55.81 70.80
CA THR A 168 36.36 56.34 71.69
C THR A 168 36.17 57.81 72.10
N GLY A 169 35.19 58.52 71.54
CA GLY A 169 34.86 59.90 71.93
C GLY A 169 35.87 60.97 71.49
N ASP A 170 36.77 60.66 70.56
CA ASP A 170 37.81 61.58 70.08
C ASP A 170 37.34 62.33 68.81
N ASN A 171 36.78 63.52 69.01
CA ASN A 171 36.21 64.37 67.94
C ASN A 171 37.17 65.47 67.44
N ARG A 172 38.48 65.41 67.74
CA ARG A 172 39.36 66.58 67.62
C ARG A 172 40.18 66.75 66.33
N ASN A 173 39.89 66.06 65.22
CA ASN A 173 40.68 66.25 63.97
C ASN A 173 39.91 66.00 62.65
N ASP A 174 39.56 67.08 61.94
CA ASP A 174 38.86 67.07 60.63
C ASP A 174 39.77 66.76 59.43
N ILE A 175 41.09 66.91 59.57
CA ILE A 175 42.05 66.83 58.46
C ILE A 175 42.16 65.39 57.91
N GLU A 176 42.15 64.37 58.79
CA GLU A 176 42.26 62.96 58.36
C GLU A 176 40.98 62.47 57.66
N LEU A 177 39.81 62.95 58.11
CA LEU A 177 38.53 62.66 57.45
C LEU A 177 38.52 63.23 56.03
N LEU A 178 38.94 64.49 55.86
CA LEU A 178 39.07 65.14 54.55
C LEU A 178 40.05 64.40 53.62
N ALA A 179 41.14 63.85 54.14
CA ALA A 179 42.08 63.06 53.35
C ALA A 179 41.48 61.74 52.87
N ARG A 180 40.71 61.04 53.73
CA ARG A 180 40.04 59.78 53.39
C ARG A 180 38.87 59.97 52.44
N THR A 181 38.09 61.04 52.58
CA THR A 181 37.02 61.38 51.63
C THR A 181 37.57 61.73 50.26
N ARG A 182 38.64 62.55 50.16
CA ARG A 182 39.32 62.80 48.87
C ARG A 182 39.83 61.52 48.21
N LYS A 183 40.38 60.57 48.98
CA LYS A 183 40.80 59.27 48.44
C LYS A 183 39.62 58.49 47.87
N LEU A 184 38.47 58.52 48.54
CA LEU A 184 37.24 57.88 48.09
C LEU A 184 36.70 58.53 46.81
N ASP A 185 36.73 59.87 46.70
CA ASP A 185 36.32 60.59 45.49
C ASP A 185 37.19 60.23 44.29
N LEU A 186 38.52 60.11 44.47
CA LEU A 186 39.46 59.67 43.43
C LEU A 186 39.17 58.23 42.96
N LEU A 187 38.89 57.33 43.89
CA LEU A 187 38.52 55.95 43.57
C LEU A 187 37.16 55.89 42.85
N GLN A 188 36.18 56.69 43.28
CA GLN A 188 34.88 56.78 42.63
C GLN A 188 35.01 57.29 41.19
N ALA A 189 35.81 58.33 40.96
CA ALA A 189 36.09 58.84 39.62
C ALA A 189 36.70 57.74 38.72
N SER A 190 37.63 56.93 39.28
CA SER A 190 38.23 55.82 38.54
C SER A 190 37.20 54.74 38.13
N VAL A 191 36.25 54.41 39.02
CA VAL A 191 35.17 53.44 38.73
C VAL A 191 34.28 53.95 37.59
N ILE A 192 33.90 55.23 37.64
CA ILE A 192 33.09 55.88 36.59
C ILE A 192 33.83 55.87 35.24
N ASP A 193 35.14 56.13 35.23
CA ASP A 193 35.94 56.11 34.00
C ASP A 193 36.03 54.69 33.41
N TRP A 194 36.22 53.66 34.23
CA TRP A 194 36.18 52.27 33.77
C TRP A 194 34.79 51.87 33.27
N GLN A 195 33.72 52.36 33.90
CA GLN A 195 32.35 52.13 33.45
C GLN A 195 32.10 52.76 32.07
N ARG A 196 32.49 54.02 31.84
CA ARG A 196 32.38 54.68 30.52
C ARG A 196 33.11 53.90 29.42
N ARG A 197 34.29 53.34 29.73
CA ARG A 197 35.05 52.50 28.78
C ARG A 197 34.30 51.21 28.44
N ARG A 198 33.65 50.58 29.42
CA ARG A 198 32.78 49.41 29.19
C ARG A 198 31.57 49.76 28.34
N ASP A 199 30.91 50.89 28.60
CA ASP A 199 29.75 51.34 27.84
C ASP A 199 30.13 51.62 26.37
N THR A 200 31.26 52.28 26.14
CA THR A 200 31.78 52.53 24.78
C THR A 200 32.09 51.22 24.05
N LEU A 201 32.62 50.21 24.74
CA LEU A 201 32.87 48.90 24.15
C LEU A 201 31.56 48.15 23.85
N ALA A 202 30.56 48.26 24.73
CA ALA A 202 29.24 47.69 24.51
C ALA A 202 28.55 48.31 23.28
N ASP A 203 28.73 49.61 23.02
CA ASP A 203 28.25 50.28 21.80
C ASP A 203 28.90 49.69 20.54
N GLN A 204 30.21 49.40 20.59
CA GLN A 204 30.93 48.75 19.49
C GLN A 204 30.43 47.32 19.24
N GLN A 205 30.18 46.55 20.30
CA GLN A 205 29.59 45.20 20.19
C GLN A 205 28.22 45.25 19.53
N ARG A 206 27.32 46.15 19.97
CA ARG A 206 25.99 46.33 19.37
C ARG A 206 26.06 46.70 17.88
N ALA A 207 27.01 47.55 17.50
CA ALA A 207 27.21 47.91 16.09
C ALA A 207 27.70 46.71 15.24
N LEU A 208 28.54 45.83 15.79
CA LEU A 208 28.95 44.60 15.10
C LEU A 208 27.82 43.58 15.02
N GLU A 209 27.02 43.42 16.07
CA GLU A 209 25.85 42.53 16.08
C GLU A 209 24.85 42.94 14.98
N ALA A 210 24.53 44.23 14.87
CA ALA A 210 23.66 44.74 13.80
C ALA A 210 24.22 44.47 12.39
N ARG A 211 25.54 44.60 12.19
CA ARG A 211 26.19 44.23 10.92
C ARG A 211 26.12 42.72 10.66
N GLY A 212 26.26 41.91 11.71
CA GLY A 212 26.15 40.45 11.64
C GLY A 212 24.75 40.00 11.24
N GLU A 213 23.71 40.60 11.82
CA GLU A 213 22.32 40.36 11.43
C GLU A 213 22.09 40.73 9.95
N GLN A 214 22.55 41.90 9.51
CA GLN A 214 22.44 42.31 8.10
C GLN A 214 23.12 41.31 7.15
N LEU A 215 24.35 40.87 7.46
CA LEU A 215 25.04 39.87 6.65
C LEU A 215 24.32 38.52 6.63
N ASN A 216 23.81 38.07 7.78
CA ASN A 216 23.04 36.83 7.88
C ASN A 216 21.75 36.90 7.04
N THR A 217 21.05 38.04 7.03
CA THR A 217 19.87 38.21 6.17
C THR A 217 20.23 38.18 4.69
N GLN A 218 21.33 38.80 4.28
CA GLN A 218 21.80 38.75 2.88
C GLN A 218 22.20 37.33 2.46
N LEU A 219 22.89 36.59 3.33
CA LEU A 219 23.26 35.20 3.09
C LEU A 219 22.00 34.32 2.97
N ALA A 220 21.03 34.49 3.87
CA ALA A 220 19.77 33.76 3.85
C ALA A 220 18.96 34.07 2.57
N GLN A 221 18.94 35.32 2.11
CA GLN A 221 18.30 35.70 0.85
C GLN A 221 18.98 35.06 -0.36
N ALA A 222 20.32 35.06 -0.39
CA ALA A 222 21.08 34.41 -1.46
C ALA A 222 20.84 32.89 -1.50
N GLN A 223 20.79 32.24 -0.34
CA GLN A 223 20.47 30.82 -0.20
C GLN A 223 19.04 30.50 -0.60
N ALA A 224 18.05 31.29 -0.15
CA ALA A 224 16.65 31.09 -0.52
C ALA A 224 16.42 31.20 -2.03
N GLY A 225 17.14 32.11 -2.71
CA GLY A 225 17.12 32.21 -4.17
C GLY A 225 17.70 30.97 -4.86
N ALA A 226 18.79 30.41 -4.34
CA ALA A 226 19.38 29.17 -4.83
C ALA A 226 18.45 27.97 -4.61
N ASP A 227 17.86 27.85 -3.41
CA ASP A 227 16.93 26.79 -3.04
C ASP A 227 15.67 26.79 -3.91
N ALA A 228 15.12 27.98 -4.22
CA ALA A 228 13.98 28.12 -5.11
C ALA A 228 14.30 27.63 -6.54
N ARG A 229 15.48 27.97 -7.06
CA ARG A 229 15.95 27.50 -8.38
C ARG A 229 16.18 26.00 -8.40
N TYR A 230 16.80 25.46 -7.34
CA TYR A 230 17.01 24.03 -7.16
C TYR A 230 15.68 23.28 -7.10
N ALA A 231 14.71 23.74 -6.30
CA ALA A 231 13.39 23.13 -6.21
C ALA A 231 12.65 23.14 -7.56
N ALA A 232 12.74 24.24 -8.32
CA ALA A 232 12.16 24.31 -9.65
C ALA A 232 12.83 23.34 -10.64
N ALA A 233 14.17 23.24 -10.61
CA ALA A 233 14.92 22.30 -11.44
C ALA A 233 14.63 20.84 -11.07
N GLN A 234 14.56 20.53 -9.79
CA GLN A 234 14.20 19.21 -9.25
C GLN A 234 12.80 18.79 -9.72
N ARG A 235 11.80 19.68 -9.60
CA ARG A 235 10.44 19.41 -10.10
C ARG A 235 10.42 19.13 -11.60
N ARG A 236 11.17 19.90 -12.40
CA ARG A 236 11.27 19.68 -13.86
C ARG A 236 11.93 18.35 -14.19
N TYR A 237 13.00 17.99 -13.47
CA TYR A 237 13.68 16.72 -13.61
C TYR A 237 12.74 15.55 -13.28
N GLU A 238 12.06 15.61 -12.14
CA GLU A 238 11.07 14.61 -11.72
C GLU A 238 9.93 14.47 -12.74
N LEU A 239 9.37 15.58 -13.24
CA LEU A 239 8.34 15.57 -14.29
C LEU A 239 8.84 14.98 -15.60
N THR A 240 10.10 15.22 -15.97
CA THR A 240 10.68 14.70 -17.21
C THR A 240 10.90 13.19 -17.11
N VAL A 241 11.49 12.72 -16.01
CA VAL A 241 11.67 11.30 -15.74
C VAL A 241 10.31 10.59 -15.67
N PHE A 242 9.33 11.21 -14.99
CA PHE A 242 7.96 10.71 -14.96
C PHE A 242 7.34 10.65 -16.35
N GLY A 243 7.48 11.69 -17.17
CA GLY A 243 6.96 11.75 -18.53
C GLY A 243 7.53 10.62 -19.40
N TRP A 244 8.83 10.35 -19.28
CA TRP A 244 9.46 9.22 -19.96
C TRP A 244 8.93 7.86 -19.49
N ARG A 245 8.72 7.68 -18.18
CA ARG A 245 8.13 6.44 -17.64
C ARG A 245 6.68 6.26 -18.08
N LEU A 246 5.90 7.33 -18.09
CA LEU A 246 4.52 7.32 -18.59
C LEU A 246 4.49 6.98 -20.08
N ALA A 247 5.38 7.57 -20.88
CA ALA A 247 5.50 7.29 -22.31
C ALA A 247 5.88 5.83 -22.60
N LEU A 248 6.62 5.15 -21.71
CA LEU A 248 6.94 3.73 -21.86
C LEU A 248 5.81 2.80 -21.36
N THR A 249 5.20 3.11 -20.22
CA THR A 249 4.22 2.23 -19.56
C THR A 249 2.82 2.32 -20.18
N LEU A 250 2.40 3.50 -20.63
CA LEU A 250 1.08 3.71 -21.24
C LEU A 250 0.83 2.87 -22.51
N PRO A 251 1.75 2.78 -23.49
CA PRO A 251 1.54 1.90 -24.64
C PRO A 251 1.49 0.42 -24.25
N ILE A 252 2.30 -0.01 -23.27
CA ILE A 252 2.28 -1.39 -22.76
C ILE A 252 0.90 -1.70 -22.14
N LEU A 253 0.35 -0.79 -21.34
CA LEU A 253 -0.98 -0.92 -20.74
C LEU A 253 -2.07 -0.98 -21.81
N LEU A 254 -2.01 -0.12 -22.83
CA LEU A 254 -2.96 -0.12 -23.95
C LEU A 254 -2.94 -1.45 -24.71
N VAL A 255 -1.74 -1.96 -25.01
CA VAL A 255 -1.59 -3.28 -25.65
C VAL A 255 -2.16 -4.36 -24.76
N ALA A 256 -1.95 -4.32 -23.44
CA ALA A 256 -2.47 -5.31 -22.50
C ALA A 256 -4.01 -5.32 -22.47
N VAL A 257 -4.63 -4.14 -22.37
CA VAL A 257 -6.10 -4.00 -22.41
C VAL A 257 -6.65 -4.48 -23.75
N TRP A 258 -6.03 -4.10 -24.87
CA TRP A 258 -6.44 -4.54 -26.20
C TRP A 258 -6.35 -6.06 -26.36
N LEU A 259 -5.26 -6.67 -25.90
CA LEU A 259 -5.05 -8.11 -25.96
C LEU A 259 -6.08 -8.85 -25.08
N PHE A 260 -6.39 -8.30 -23.90
CA PHE A 260 -7.38 -8.85 -22.99
C PHE A 260 -8.80 -8.80 -23.58
N VAL A 261 -9.19 -7.70 -24.22
CA VAL A 261 -10.53 -7.59 -24.83
C VAL A 261 -10.65 -8.49 -26.07
N LYS A 262 -9.66 -8.50 -26.96
CA LYS A 262 -9.77 -9.14 -28.27
C LYS A 262 -9.30 -10.60 -28.31
N ARG A 263 -8.33 -11.00 -27.48
CA ARG A 263 -7.65 -12.30 -27.57
C ARG A 263 -7.86 -13.22 -26.35
N ARG A 264 -8.70 -12.86 -25.37
CA ARG A 264 -9.02 -13.68 -24.17
C ARG A 264 -9.63 -15.08 -24.43
N LYS A 265 -9.92 -15.47 -25.66
CA LYS A 265 -10.39 -16.84 -25.99
C LYS A 265 -9.36 -17.66 -26.78
N SER A 266 -8.15 -17.14 -26.93
CA SER A 266 -7.09 -17.80 -27.70
C SER A 266 -6.46 -18.95 -26.91
N ARG A 267 -5.87 -19.92 -27.63
CA ARG A 267 -5.10 -21.04 -27.07
C ARG A 267 -3.92 -20.58 -26.18
N TYR A 268 -3.42 -19.36 -26.40
CA TYR A 268 -2.33 -18.75 -25.63
C TYR A 268 -2.80 -17.93 -24.42
N TRP A 269 -4.02 -18.20 -23.93
CA TRP A 269 -4.63 -17.54 -22.78
C TRP A 269 -3.68 -17.28 -21.58
N PRO A 270 -2.80 -18.22 -21.17
CA PRO A 270 -1.92 -17.99 -20.02
C PRO A 270 -0.96 -16.80 -20.22
N PHE A 271 -0.40 -16.63 -21.42
CA PHE A 271 0.51 -15.52 -21.72
C PHE A 271 -0.21 -14.18 -21.77
N ILE A 272 -1.47 -14.16 -22.19
CA ILE A 272 -2.31 -12.96 -22.22
C ILE A 272 -2.58 -12.47 -20.80
N TYR A 273 -2.89 -13.39 -19.89
CA TYR A 273 -3.14 -13.09 -18.48
C TYR A 273 -1.83 -12.71 -17.77
N GLY A 274 -0.72 -13.38 -18.08
CA GLY A 274 0.61 -13.01 -17.59
C GLY A 274 1.03 -11.61 -18.04
N PHE A 275 0.83 -11.26 -19.32
CA PHE A 275 1.11 -9.91 -19.84
C PHE A 275 0.18 -8.85 -19.23
N GLY A 276 -1.09 -9.18 -19.04
CA GLY A 276 -2.04 -8.30 -18.34
C GLY A 276 -1.64 -8.05 -16.87
N LEU A 277 -1.18 -9.09 -16.17
CA LEU A 277 -0.66 -8.99 -14.81
C LEU A 277 0.60 -8.13 -14.77
N PHE A 278 1.56 -8.37 -15.67
CA PHE A 278 2.76 -7.55 -15.82
C PHE A 278 2.42 -6.08 -16.05
N ALA A 279 1.54 -5.77 -17.01
CA ALA A 279 1.18 -4.38 -17.31
C ALA A 279 0.49 -3.68 -16.13
N LEU A 280 -0.33 -4.41 -15.36
CA LEU A 280 -0.97 -3.91 -14.16
C LEU A 280 0.07 -3.71 -13.04
N CYS A 281 0.98 -4.65 -12.83
CA CYS A 281 2.10 -4.50 -11.89
C CYS A 281 2.99 -3.32 -12.27
N ALA A 282 3.45 -3.20 -13.51
CA ALA A 282 4.24 -2.08 -14.00
C ALA A 282 3.52 -0.74 -13.77
N PHE A 283 2.20 -0.67 -13.98
CA PHE A 283 1.44 0.53 -13.67
C PHE A 283 1.42 0.86 -12.16
N PHE A 284 1.13 -0.12 -11.30
CA PHE A 284 0.95 0.09 -9.86
C PHE A 284 2.25 0.18 -9.05
N VAL A 285 3.28 -0.55 -9.47
CA VAL A 285 4.58 -0.68 -8.80
C VAL A 285 5.59 0.29 -9.39
N GLU A 286 5.61 0.45 -10.71
CA GLU A 286 6.71 1.16 -11.36
C GLU A 286 6.35 2.60 -11.71
N LEU A 287 5.12 2.85 -12.14
CA LEU A 287 4.67 4.20 -12.52
C LEU A 287 4.16 5.00 -11.31
N VAL A 288 3.30 4.40 -10.48
CA VAL A 288 2.58 5.07 -9.40
C VAL A 288 3.46 5.62 -8.27
N PRO A 289 4.49 4.92 -7.76
CA PRO A 289 5.28 5.42 -6.61
C PRO A 289 6.13 6.66 -6.90
N TYR A 290 6.26 7.04 -8.17
CA TYR A 290 7.13 8.13 -8.62
C TYR A 290 6.37 9.37 -9.07
N LEU A 291 5.06 9.40 -8.84
CA LEU A 291 4.25 10.58 -9.15
C LEU A 291 4.39 11.58 -7.98
N PRO A 292 4.91 12.80 -8.22
CA PRO A 292 5.45 13.69 -7.19
C PRO A 292 4.45 14.22 -6.15
N ASP A 293 3.14 14.18 -6.41
CA ASP A 293 2.10 14.59 -5.44
C ASP A 293 0.83 13.71 -5.44
N PHE A 294 0.46 13.08 -6.56
CA PHE A 294 -0.82 12.37 -6.72
C PHE A 294 -0.72 10.84 -6.78
N GLY A 295 0.48 10.25 -6.63
CA GLY A 295 0.69 8.82 -6.84
C GLY A 295 -0.17 7.94 -5.93
N GLY A 296 -0.21 8.27 -4.64
CA GLY A 296 -1.04 7.55 -3.67
C GLY A 296 -2.54 7.60 -3.99
N TYR A 297 -3.05 8.76 -4.41
CA TYR A 297 -4.46 8.93 -4.74
C TYR A 297 -4.87 8.14 -5.99
N VAL A 298 -4.07 8.21 -7.05
CA VAL A 298 -4.33 7.45 -8.29
C VAL A 298 -4.32 5.95 -8.00
N ARG A 299 -3.35 5.47 -7.19
CA ARG A 299 -3.27 4.07 -6.75
C ARG A 299 -4.56 3.61 -6.08
N VAL A 300 -5.01 4.36 -5.08
CA VAL A 300 -6.18 4.01 -4.28
C VAL A 300 -7.45 4.09 -5.13
N LEU A 301 -7.61 5.13 -5.96
CA LEU A 301 -8.77 5.27 -6.85
C LEU A 301 -8.88 4.12 -7.85
N VAL A 302 -7.79 3.78 -8.54
CA VAL A 302 -7.79 2.68 -9.52
C VAL A 302 -8.00 1.35 -8.80
N GLY A 303 -7.39 1.15 -7.62
CA GLY A 303 -7.61 -0.03 -6.79
C GLY A 303 -9.06 -0.20 -6.34
N ILE A 304 -9.71 0.88 -5.91
CA ILE A 304 -11.14 0.89 -5.58
C ILE A 304 -11.98 0.55 -6.82
N ALA A 305 -11.71 1.18 -7.97
CA ALA A 305 -12.44 0.92 -9.20
C ALA A 305 -12.34 -0.55 -9.64
N LEU A 306 -11.14 -1.13 -9.60
CA LEU A 306 -10.91 -2.54 -9.90
C LEU A 306 -11.63 -3.46 -8.92
N THR A 307 -11.60 -3.15 -7.63
CA THR A 307 -12.26 -3.96 -6.59
C THR A 307 -13.77 -3.93 -6.73
N VAL A 308 -14.36 -2.75 -6.97
CA VAL A 308 -15.80 -2.59 -7.22
C VAL A 308 -16.19 -3.34 -8.48
N PHE A 309 -15.42 -3.22 -9.56
CA PHE A 309 -15.70 -3.91 -10.82
C PHE A 309 -15.62 -5.45 -10.66
N ALA A 310 -14.57 -5.94 -10.00
CA ALA A 310 -14.40 -7.36 -9.72
C ALA A 310 -15.53 -7.89 -8.81
N GLY A 311 -15.90 -7.15 -7.78
CA GLY A 311 -17.00 -7.48 -6.88
C GLY A 311 -18.35 -7.56 -7.60
N LEU A 312 -18.68 -6.56 -8.43
CA LEU A 312 -19.90 -6.56 -9.24
C LEU A 312 -19.93 -7.71 -10.24
N TYR A 313 -18.79 -8.01 -10.88
CA TYR A 313 -18.68 -9.15 -11.79
C TYR A 313 -18.91 -10.48 -11.07
N MET A 314 -18.25 -10.67 -9.93
CA MET A 314 -18.34 -11.89 -9.12
C MET A 314 -19.76 -12.09 -8.57
N LEU A 315 -20.39 -11.02 -8.10
CA LEU A 315 -21.77 -11.06 -7.60
C LEU A 315 -22.75 -11.43 -8.72
N ARG A 316 -22.62 -10.84 -9.91
CA ARG A 316 -23.44 -11.19 -11.08
C ARG A 316 -23.22 -12.62 -11.54
N ALA A 317 -21.99 -13.10 -11.54
CA ALA A 317 -21.69 -14.49 -11.90
C ALA A 317 -22.35 -15.46 -10.90
N PHE A 318 -22.29 -15.14 -9.60
CA PHE A 318 -22.93 -15.93 -8.56
C PHE A 318 -24.45 -15.93 -8.67
N GLN A 319 -25.07 -14.77 -8.92
CA GLN A 319 -26.51 -14.65 -9.13
C GLN A 319 -26.99 -15.52 -10.30
N ARG A 320 -26.33 -15.44 -11.45
CA ARG A 320 -26.67 -16.28 -12.61
C ARG A 320 -26.45 -17.77 -12.38
N TYR A 321 -25.49 -18.13 -11.54
CA TYR A 321 -25.29 -19.52 -11.12
C TYR A 321 -26.44 -20.01 -10.23
N VAL A 322 -26.86 -19.19 -9.26
CA VAL A 322 -27.99 -19.49 -8.38
C VAL A 322 -29.30 -19.57 -9.16
N GLU A 323 -29.53 -18.67 -10.12
CA GLU A 323 -30.72 -18.69 -10.99
C GLU A 323 -30.81 -19.97 -11.81
N ARG A 324 -29.70 -20.41 -12.43
CA ARG A 324 -29.65 -21.70 -13.14
C ARG A 324 -29.96 -22.87 -12.22
N LYS A 325 -29.38 -22.88 -11.01
CA LYS A 325 -29.64 -23.92 -10.02
C LYS A 325 -31.09 -23.92 -9.52
N ARG A 326 -31.73 -22.75 -9.42
CA ARG A 326 -33.15 -22.63 -9.08
C ARG A 326 -34.05 -23.15 -10.21
N ALA A 327 -33.72 -22.85 -11.46
CA ALA A 327 -34.45 -23.36 -12.62
C ALA A 327 -34.38 -24.90 -12.73
N GLU A 328 -33.20 -25.49 -12.52
CA GLU A 328 -33.03 -26.95 -12.43
C GLU A 328 -33.94 -27.57 -11.33
N MET A 329 -34.13 -26.86 -10.22
CA MET A 329 -34.97 -27.27 -9.08
C MET A 329 -36.48 -27.08 -9.29
N GLN A 330 -36.94 -26.57 -10.43
CA GLN A 330 -38.37 -26.45 -10.78
C GLN A 330 -38.87 -27.48 -11.82
N GLN A 331 -37.98 -28.19 -12.54
CA GLN A 331 -38.36 -29.20 -13.56
C GLN A 331 -38.91 -30.51 -12.96
N SER A 332 -39.72 -31.30 -13.68
CA SER A 332 -40.36 -32.51 -13.15
C SER A 332 -39.36 -33.64 -12.79
N GLN A 333 -39.77 -34.51 -11.85
CA GLN A 333 -38.94 -35.55 -11.23
C GLN A 333 -38.34 -36.56 -12.23
N SER A 334 -39.09 -36.90 -13.29
CA SER A 334 -38.71 -37.86 -14.33
C SER A 334 -37.64 -37.32 -15.29
N GLU A 335 -37.70 -36.03 -15.63
CA GLU A 335 -36.71 -35.39 -16.51
C GLU A 335 -35.38 -35.13 -15.79
N ARG A 336 -35.42 -34.92 -14.47
CA ARG A 336 -34.22 -34.80 -13.62
C ARG A 336 -33.45 -36.10 -13.49
N ALA A 337 -34.13 -37.24 -13.33
CA ALA A 337 -33.47 -38.55 -13.20
C ALA A 337 -32.63 -38.88 -14.44
N ARG A 338 -33.10 -38.48 -15.63
CA ARG A 338 -32.41 -38.68 -16.92
C ARG A 338 -31.20 -37.76 -17.12
N THR A 339 -31.12 -36.63 -16.42
CA THR A 339 -30.06 -35.63 -16.60
C THR A 339 -28.94 -35.73 -15.54
N VAL A 340 -29.09 -36.60 -14.54
CA VAL A 340 -28.01 -36.85 -13.56
C VAL A 340 -26.89 -37.62 -14.24
N VAL A 341 -25.84 -36.89 -14.62
CA VAL A 341 -24.60 -37.47 -15.16
C VAL A 341 -24.04 -38.50 -14.16
N TYR A 342 -23.79 -39.72 -14.63
CA TYR A 342 -23.27 -40.87 -13.86
C TYR A 342 -22.10 -40.52 -12.93
N GLU A 343 -21.21 -39.62 -13.37
CA GLU A 343 -20.07 -39.15 -12.59
C GLU A 343 -20.47 -38.33 -11.36
N LYS A 344 -21.49 -37.47 -11.50
CA LYS A 344 -22.07 -36.70 -10.39
C LYS A 344 -22.71 -37.65 -9.38
N ALA A 345 -23.38 -38.70 -9.85
CA ALA A 345 -23.97 -39.73 -9.01
C ALA A 345 -22.92 -40.48 -8.15
N ILE A 346 -21.78 -40.89 -8.72
CA ILE A 346 -20.69 -41.55 -7.97
C ILE A 346 -20.09 -40.61 -6.92
N GLY A 347 -19.77 -39.37 -7.30
CA GLY A 347 -19.15 -38.41 -6.38
C GLY A 347 -20.09 -38.03 -5.22
N ALA A 348 -21.39 -37.99 -5.48
CA ALA A 348 -22.41 -37.72 -4.49
C ALA A 348 -22.62 -38.94 -3.56
N TYR A 349 -22.57 -40.17 -4.10
CA TYR A 349 -22.54 -41.43 -3.34
C TYR A 349 -21.39 -41.48 -2.33
N GLN A 350 -20.15 -41.20 -2.75
CA GLN A 350 -18.98 -41.20 -1.86
C GLN A 350 -19.09 -40.19 -0.71
N LYS A 351 -19.71 -39.04 -0.98
CA LYS A 351 -19.89 -37.96 0.00
C LYS A 351 -21.18 -38.07 0.80
N LYS A 352 -21.99 -39.11 0.56
CA LYS A 352 -23.31 -39.32 1.13
C LYS A 352 -24.30 -38.15 0.92
N LEU A 353 -24.23 -37.48 -0.24
CA LEU A 353 -24.99 -36.29 -0.62
C LEU A 353 -25.89 -36.57 -1.82
N CYS A 354 -27.15 -36.12 -1.82
CA CYS A 354 -28.07 -36.34 -2.95
C CYS A 354 -27.54 -35.73 -4.25
N PRO A 355 -27.44 -36.47 -5.38
CA PRO A 355 -26.90 -35.96 -6.64
C PRO A 355 -27.76 -34.85 -7.27
N SER A 356 -29.01 -34.68 -6.84
CA SER A 356 -29.87 -33.58 -7.27
C SER A 356 -29.74 -32.34 -6.38
N CYS A 357 -29.88 -32.49 -5.05
CA CYS A 357 -29.98 -31.33 -4.15
C CYS A 357 -28.71 -31.03 -3.34
N ASP A 358 -27.66 -31.84 -3.48
CA ASP A 358 -26.38 -31.75 -2.78
C ASP A 358 -26.54 -31.61 -1.24
N LYS A 359 -27.65 -32.13 -0.68
CA LYS A 359 -27.90 -32.23 0.75
C LYS A 359 -27.67 -33.67 1.23
N PRO A 360 -27.22 -33.87 2.47
CA PRO A 360 -27.09 -35.22 3.02
C PRO A 360 -28.46 -35.90 3.05
N TRP A 361 -28.51 -37.16 2.62
CA TRP A 361 -29.76 -37.96 2.66
C TRP A 361 -29.93 -38.79 3.92
N HIS A 362 -28.91 -38.89 4.76
CA HIS A 362 -28.91 -39.70 5.97
C HIS A 362 -28.93 -38.79 7.20
N LEU A 363 -29.93 -38.99 8.07
CA LEU A 363 -30.00 -38.36 9.41
C LEU A 363 -29.70 -39.38 10.52
N GLY A 364 -28.78 -40.34 10.25
CA GLY A 364 -28.38 -41.37 11.23
C GLY A 364 -29.03 -42.75 11.06
N GLY A 365 -29.66 -43.03 9.92
CA GLY A 365 -30.16 -44.36 9.55
C GLY A 365 -29.79 -44.74 8.12
N ASP A 366 -29.38 -45.98 7.91
CA ASP A 366 -28.90 -46.47 6.60
C ASP A 366 -30.03 -46.85 5.62
N GLN A 367 -31.29 -46.86 6.07
CA GLN A 367 -32.46 -47.38 5.34
C GLN A 367 -33.26 -46.27 4.62
N VAL A 368 -32.63 -45.45 3.78
CA VAL A 368 -33.31 -44.38 3.02
C VAL A 368 -33.48 -44.70 1.54
N SER A 369 -34.69 -44.92 1.04
CA SER A 369 -34.93 -45.19 -0.40
C SER A 369 -35.09 -43.90 -1.22
N PHE A 370 -35.62 -42.85 -0.59
CA PHE A 370 -35.87 -41.55 -1.20
C PHE A 370 -35.15 -40.43 -0.44
N CYS A 371 -34.78 -39.37 -1.15
CA CYS A 371 -34.21 -38.19 -0.53
C CYS A 371 -35.30 -37.36 0.18
N ILE A 372 -35.14 -37.14 1.49
CA ILE A 372 -36.08 -36.35 2.31
C ILE A 372 -36.24 -34.89 1.85
N HIS A 373 -35.25 -34.35 1.14
CA HIS A 373 -35.24 -32.94 0.74
C HIS A 373 -35.79 -32.67 -0.66
N CYS A 374 -35.80 -33.67 -1.54
CA CYS A 374 -36.18 -33.48 -2.94
C CYS A 374 -37.00 -34.64 -3.53
N GLY A 375 -37.28 -35.69 -2.77
CA GLY A 375 -38.11 -36.83 -3.21
C GLY A 375 -37.46 -37.75 -4.25
N LEU A 376 -36.20 -37.51 -4.65
CA LEU A 376 -35.51 -38.35 -5.63
C LEU A 376 -35.27 -39.76 -5.08
N ARG A 377 -35.56 -40.79 -5.88
CA ARG A 377 -35.23 -42.18 -5.57
C ARG A 377 -33.71 -42.36 -5.63
N LEU A 378 -33.10 -42.71 -4.51
CA LEU A 378 -31.65 -42.85 -4.38
C LEU A 378 -31.22 -44.31 -4.43
N PHE A 379 -32.04 -45.22 -3.88
CA PHE A 379 -31.73 -46.63 -3.79
C PHE A 379 -32.87 -47.49 -4.29
N GLU A 380 -32.52 -48.63 -4.84
CA GLU A 380 -33.47 -49.65 -5.26
C GLU A 380 -32.98 -51.05 -4.95
N VAL A 381 -33.92 -51.97 -4.82
CA VAL A 381 -33.64 -53.37 -4.54
C VAL A 381 -33.53 -54.09 -5.88
N CYS A 382 -32.37 -54.67 -6.14
CA CYS A 382 -32.14 -55.50 -7.30
C CYS A 382 -32.86 -56.86 -7.15
N SER A 383 -33.10 -57.57 -8.26
CA SER A 383 -33.70 -58.92 -8.26
C SER A 383 -32.92 -59.94 -7.41
N CYS A 384 -31.63 -59.71 -7.16
CA CYS A 384 -30.82 -60.51 -6.25
C CYS A 384 -31.03 -60.18 -4.75
N GLY A 385 -31.96 -59.28 -4.40
CA GLY A 385 -32.24 -58.84 -3.02
C GLY A 385 -31.27 -57.79 -2.47
N ALA A 386 -30.25 -57.41 -3.24
CA ALA A 386 -29.27 -56.40 -2.85
C ALA A 386 -29.79 -54.98 -3.02
N ARG A 387 -29.45 -54.08 -2.09
CA ARG A 387 -29.76 -52.64 -2.21
C ARG A 387 -28.67 -51.94 -3.02
N ASN A 388 -29.03 -51.50 -4.21
CA ASN A 388 -28.13 -50.77 -5.10
C ASN A 388 -28.50 -49.29 -5.20
N PHE A 389 -27.54 -48.47 -5.61
CA PHE A 389 -27.79 -47.06 -5.91
C PHE A 389 -28.48 -46.95 -7.27
N ALA A 390 -29.58 -46.20 -7.33
CA ALA A 390 -30.46 -46.16 -8.50
C ALA A 390 -29.83 -45.49 -9.74
N PHE A 391 -28.63 -44.92 -9.62
CA PHE A 391 -27.90 -44.28 -10.71
C PHE A 391 -26.69 -45.11 -11.19
N PHE A 392 -26.48 -46.31 -10.67
CA PHE A 392 -25.44 -47.21 -11.16
C PHE A 392 -25.95 -48.06 -12.32
N PRO A 393 -25.23 -48.16 -13.46
CA PRO A 393 -25.61 -48.99 -14.59
C PRO A 393 -25.73 -50.47 -14.21
N PHE A 394 -24.88 -50.94 -13.30
CA PHE A 394 -24.82 -52.34 -12.88
C PHE A 394 -25.00 -52.49 -11.37
N CYS A 395 -25.58 -53.61 -10.96
CA CYS A 395 -25.66 -54.02 -9.57
C CYS A 395 -24.24 -54.24 -9.00
N ASN A 396 -23.95 -53.62 -7.87
CA ASN A 396 -22.68 -53.80 -7.16
C ASN A 396 -22.47 -55.23 -6.62
N GLN A 397 -23.52 -56.05 -6.54
CA GLN A 397 -23.47 -57.37 -5.93
C GLN A 397 -23.61 -58.52 -6.94
N CYS A 398 -24.46 -58.39 -7.97
CA CYS A 398 -24.66 -59.44 -8.99
C CYS A 398 -24.28 -59.02 -10.43
N GLY A 399 -23.91 -57.75 -10.65
CA GLY A 399 -23.47 -57.26 -11.98
C GLY A 399 -24.57 -57.13 -13.03
N THR A 400 -25.84 -57.43 -12.72
CA THR A 400 -26.96 -57.25 -13.65
C THR A 400 -27.27 -55.76 -13.87
N HIS A 401 -27.81 -55.41 -15.03
CA HIS A 401 -28.19 -54.03 -15.31
C HIS A 401 -29.33 -53.61 -14.38
N VAL A 402 -29.23 -52.41 -13.85
CA VAL A 402 -30.28 -51.84 -13.00
C VAL A 402 -31.37 -51.30 -13.92
N THR A 403 -32.56 -51.88 -13.86
CA THR A 403 -33.72 -51.44 -14.65
C THR A 403 -34.41 -50.29 -13.93
N HIS A 404 -34.41 -49.11 -14.54
CA HIS A 404 -35.10 -47.95 -13.98
C HIS A 404 -36.61 -48.11 -14.19
N ALA A 405 -37.41 -47.80 -13.16
CA ALA A 405 -38.86 -48.04 -13.15
C ALA A 405 -39.65 -47.31 -14.26
N ASP A 406 -39.06 -46.31 -14.93
CA ASP A 406 -39.69 -45.60 -16.05
C ASP A 406 -39.77 -46.45 -17.34
N ASP A 407 -39.04 -47.58 -17.42
CA ASP A 407 -39.10 -48.49 -18.57
C ASP A 407 -40.29 -49.46 -18.49
N HIS A 408 -40.96 -49.57 -17.33
CA HIS A 408 -42.12 -50.45 -17.17
C HIS A 408 -43.41 -49.91 -17.79
N ASP A 409 -43.56 -48.59 -17.92
CA ASP A 409 -44.75 -47.97 -18.54
C ASP A 409 -44.70 -47.92 -20.07
N ALA A 410 -43.53 -48.15 -20.69
CA ALA A 410 -43.41 -48.26 -22.14
C ALA A 410 -43.71 -49.69 -22.66
N GLY A 411 -43.55 -50.72 -21.81
CA GLY A 411 -43.73 -52.13 -22.20
C GLY A 411 -45.12 -52.71 -21.91
N ALA A 412 -45.89 -52.12 -20.97
CA ALA A 412 -47.21 -52.63 -20.61
C ALA A 412 -48.33 -52.19 -21.58
N GLY A 413 -48.11 -51.13 -22.37
CA GLY A 413 -49.10 -50.62 -23.34
C GLY A 413 -49.18 -51.39 -24.66
N GLN A 414 -48.31 -52.38 -24.90
CA GLN A 414 -48.23 -53.09 -26.19
C GLN A 414 -48.73 -54.55 -26.14
N ALA A 415 -49.01 -55.08 -24.95
CA ALA A 415 -49.56 -56.43 -24.78
C ALA A 415 -51.11 -56.47 -24.81
N ASP A 416 -51.79 -55.38 -24.43
CA ASP A 416 -53.26 -55.34 -24.36
C ASP A 416 -53.94 -54.98 -25.70
N SER A 417 -53.19 -54.55 -26.72
CA SER A 417 -53.73 -54.23 -28.04
C SER A 417 -53.85 -55.42 -29.00
N ALA A 418 -53.26 -56.57 -28.68
CA ALA A 418 -53.26 -57.76 -29.55
C ALA A 418 -54.38 -58.78 -29.20
N ALA A 419 -55.05 -58.62 -28.06
CA ALA A 419 -56.10 -59.55 -27.62
C ALA A 419 -57.54 -59.11 -27.98
N ASN A 420 -57.74 -57.91 -28.53
CA ASN A 420 -59.08 -57.36 -28.79
C ASN A 420 -59.43 -57.19 -30.29
N SER A 421 -58.72 -57.88 -31.20
CA SER A 421 -58.99 -57.86 -32.65
C SER A 421 -59.36 -59.24 -33.23
N ALA A 422 -59.80 -60.19 -32.39
CA ALA A 422 -60.25 -61.52 -32.82
C ALA A 422 -61.74 -61.82 -32.54
N HIS A 423 -62.53 -60.82 -32.14
CA HIS A 423 -63.98 -60.91 -32.09
C HIS A 423 -64.63 -59.63 -32.64
N GLN A 424 -64.71 -59.54 -33.98
CA GLN A 424 -65.73 -58.82 -34.72
C GLN A 424 -65.86 -59.42 -36.12
#